data_AF-A0A2N7C571-F1
#
_entry.id   AF-A0A2N7C571-F1
#
_cell.length_a   1.000
_cell.length_b   1.000
_cell.length_c   1.000
_cell.angle_alpha   90.00
_cell.angle_beta   90.00
_cell.angle_gamma   90.00
#
_symmetry.space_group_name_H-M   'P 1'
#
loop_
_entity.id
_entity.type
_entity.pdbx_description
1 polymer ?
#
loop_
_entity_poly.entity_id
_entity_poly.type
_entity_poly.pdbx_seq_one_letter_code
_entity_poly.pdbx_strand_id
1 'polypeptide(L)'
;MVWNELEKELRESASQELSCESMLEEQELRDDIADRLNEQELHVARRYNITVDELYGDYIESGNDEVHQIAQDIVPGLQKSYADTRELISQYPESDFAWVEYFMGKWDSSNNNYKDAWYRYQFVQMSNGNFESETHEMSGDLSNKVHLHDKNTMETIVRDGVNIEKTLSMEIAGSAYGCSISEWLETISQDSSGVRNTVYGQAGDWSDCSSLILSNTFTV
;
A
#
# COMPACT_ATOMS: atom_id res chain seq x y z
N MET A 1 -12.97 3.10 -15.99
CA MET A 1 -13.87 4.09 -15.35
C MET A 1 -14.28 3.59 -13.97
N VAL A 2 -13.78 4.20 -12.91
CA VAL A 2 -14.04 3.82 -11.49
C VAL A 2 -15.54 3.86 -11.12
N TRP A 3 -16.35 4.56 -11.91
CA TRP A 3 -17.81 4.70 -11.78
C TRP A 3 -18.59 3.40 -11.56
N ASN A 4 -18.19 2.27 -12.14
CA ASN A 4 -18.90 1.00 -11.92
C ASN A 4 -18.76 0.48 -10.49
N GLU A 5 -17.58 0.62 -9.89
CA GLU A 5 -17.33 0.20 -8.50
C GLU A 5 -17.98 1.17 -7.51
N LEU A 6 -18.02 2.46 -7.87
CA LEU A 6 -18.76 3.47 -7.12
C LEU A 6 -20.27 3.15 -7.11
N GLU A 7 -20.85 2.89 -8.27
CA GLU A 7 -22.28 2.55 -8.36
C GLU A 7 -22.61 1.30 -7.53
N LYS A 8 -21.73 0.29 -7.59
CA LYS A 8 -21.85 -0.92 -6.79
C LYS A 8 -21.80 -0.62 -5.29
N GLU A 9 -20.85 0.18 -4.83
CA GLU A 9 -20.76 0.62 -3.43
C GLU A 9 -22.00 1.35 -2.97
N LEU A 10 -22.48 2.31 -3.75
CA LEU A 10 -23.69 3.06 -3.44
C LEU A 10 -24.88 2.11 -3.29
N ARG A 11 -25.02 1.13 -4.20
CA ARG A 11 -26.10 0.13 -4.14
C ARG A 11 -26.01 -0.82 -2.94
N GLU A 12 -24.79 -1.16 -2.52
CA GLU A 12 -24.54 -2.02 -1.36
C GLU A 12 -24.74 -1.29 -0.03
N SER A 13 -24.42 0.00 0.01
CA SER A 13 -24.41 0.81 1.23
C SER A 13 -25.74 1.51 1.50
N ALA A 14 -26.54 1.76 0.45
CA ALA A 14 -27.82 2.42 0.58
C ALA A 14 -28.78 1.57 1.44
N SER A 15 -29.25 2.18 2.53
CA SER A 15 -30.25 1.57 3.42
C SER A 15 -31.64 1.46 2.77
N GLN A 16 -31.85 2.16 1.65
CA GLN A 16 -33.06 2.23 0.85
C GLN A 16 -32.73 2.11 -0.65
N GLU A 17 -33.76 2.05 -1.51
CA GLU A 17 -33.58 2.05 -2.96
C GLU A 17 -32.83 3.31 -3.42
N LEU A 18 -31.78 3.12 -4.24
CA LEU A 18 -30.90 4.22 -4.65
C LEU A 18 -31.70 5.33 -5.36
N SER A 19 -31.79 6.50 -4.73
CA SER A 19 -32.47 7.67 -5.28
C SER A 19 -31.64 8.93 -5.07
N CYS A 20 -31.94 9.99 -5.82
CA CYS A 20 -31.29 11.28 -5.61
C CYS A 20 -31.54 11.81 -4.18
N GLU A 21 -32.70 11.54 -3.59
CA GLU A 21 -33.03 11.95 -2.22
C GLU A 21 -32.20 11.17 -1.19
N SER A 22 -32.12 9.84 -1.30
CA SER A 22 -31.31 9.03 -0.38
C SER A 22 -29.81 9.38 -0.48
N MET A 23 -29.31 9.63 -1.70
CA MET A 23 -27.95 10.13 -1.89
C MET A 23 -27.71 11.52 -1.29
N LEU A 24 -28.72 12.39 -1.26
CA LEU A 24 -28.62 13.70 -0.64
C LEU A 24 -28.53 13.62 0.89
N GLU A 25 -29.20 12.63 1.48
CA GLU A 25 -29.24 12.38 2.92
C GLU A 25 -27.97 11.69 3.45
N GLU A 26 -27.33 10.83 2.65
CA GLU A 26 -26.11 10.09 3.02
C GLU A 26 -24.83 10.90 2.79
N GLN A 27 -24.71 12.08 3.44
CA GLN A 27 -23.54 12.97 3.29
C GLN A 27 -22.21 12.29 3.69
N GLU A 28 -22.19 11.58 4.82
CA GLU A 28 -20.98 10.90 5.31
C GLU A 28 -20.46 9.87 4.30
N LEU A 29 -21.35 9.08 3.68
CA LEU A 29 -20.97 8.12 2.65
C LEU A 29 -20.34 8.81 1.43
N ARG A 30 -20.88 9.97 1.02
CA ARG A 30 -20.33 10.72 -0.11
C ARG A 30 -18.95 11.31 0.17
N ASP A 31 -18.75 11.85 1.38
CA ASP A 31 -17.47 12.41 1.78
C ASP A 31 -16.41 11.31 1.85
N ASP A 32 -16.76 10.18 2.46
CA ASP A 32 -15.92 8.99 2.58
C ASP A 32 -15.51 8.40 1.20
N ILE A 33 -16.47 8.34 0.26
CA ILE A 33 -16.20 7.98 -1.14
C ILE A 33 -15.26 8.98 -1.81
N ALA A 34 -15.52 10.29 -1.65
CA ALA A 34 -14.74 11.33 -2.31
C ALA A 34 -13.30 11.35 -1.81
N ASP A 35 -13.11 11.18 -0.50
CA ASP A 35 -11.79 11.09 0.13
C ASP A 35 -11.01 9.88 -0.39
N ARG A 36 -11.64 8.70 -0.47
CA ARG A 36 -11.01 7.51 -1.06
C ARG A 36 -10.59 7.71 -2.52
N LEU A 37 -11.44 8.33 -3.34
CA LEU A 37 -11.13 8.56 -4.75
C LEU A 37 -9.94 9.52 -4.88
N ASN A 38 -9.94 10.61 -4.12
CA ASN A 38 -8.86 11.59 -4.11
C ASN A 38 -7.53 10.96 -3.65
N GLU A 39 -7.55 10.10 -2.63
CA GLU A 39 -6.34 9.37 -2.20
C GLU A 39 -5.80 8.47 -3.31
N GLN A 40 -6.66 7.69 -3.96
CA GLN A 40 -6.27 6.80 -5.05
C GLN A 40 -5.67 7.57 -6.25
N GLU A 41 -6.25 8.72 -6.59
CA GLU A 41 -5.72 9.63 -7.60
C GLU A 41 -4.31 10.14 -7.23
N LEU A 42 -4.12 10.55 -5.97
CA LEU A 42 -2.82 11.02 -5.47
C LEU A 42 -1.76 9.92 -5.45
N HIS A 43 -2.13 8.68 -5.12
CA HIS A 43 -1.20 7.55 -5.16
C HIS A 43 -0.69 7.29 -6.58
N VAL A 44 -1.60 7.23 -7.54
CA VAL A 44 -1.29 7.08 -8.97
C VAL A 44 -0.41 8.22 -9.46
N ALA A 45 -0.84 9.48 -9.23
CA ALA A 45 -0.12 10.67 -9.65
C ALA A 45 1.34 10.65 -9.16
N ARG A 46 1.56 10.33 -7.88
CA ARG A 46 2.90 10.24 -7.28
C ARG A 46 3.74 9.12 -7.90
N ARG A 47 3.14 7.95 -8.16
CA ARG A 47 3.88 6.80 -8.71
C ARG A 47 4.35 7.07 -10.14
N TYR A 48 3.46 7.60 -10.98
CA TYR A 48 3.77 7.84 -12.39
C TYR A 48 4.38 9.21 -12.66
N ASN A 49 4.58 10.02 -11.61
CA ASN A 49 5.10 11.38 -11.71
C ASN A 49 4.30 12.24 -12.70
N ILE A 50 2.97 12.13 -12.61
CA ILE A 50 1.99 12.93 -13.35
C ILE A 50 1.11 13.70 -12.37
N THR A 51 0.44 14.75 -12.82
CA THR A 51 -0.59 15.44 -12.04
C THR A 51 -1.95 14.74 -12.19
N VAL A 52 -2.85 14.97 -11.23
CA VAL A 52 -4.25 14.50 -11.33
C VAL A 52 -4.95 15.14 -12.54
N ASP A 53 -4.65 16.41 -12.85
CA ASP A 53 -5.18 17.08 -14.05
C ASP A 53 -4.71 16.39 -15.34
N GLU A 54 -3.46 15.92 -15.40
CA GLU A 54 -2.94 15.15 -16.54
C GLU A 54 -3.53 13.74 -16.63
N LEU A 55 -4.00 13.16 -15.52
CA LEU A 55 -4.70 11.87 -15.50
C LEU A 55 -6.10 11.94 -16.14
N TYR A 56 -6.71 13.14 -16.15
CA TYR A 56 -8.04 13.37 -16.71
C TYR A 56 -8.05 14.37 -17.89
N GLY A 57 -6.87 14.81 -18.34
CA GLY A 57 -6.73 15.85 -19.34
C GLY A 57 -7.20 15.43 -20.74
N ASP A 58 -7.44 16.42 -21.59
CA ASP A 58 -7.68 16.16 -23.01
C ASP A 58 -6.35 15.79 -23.69
N TYR A 59 -6.19 14.49 -23.95
CA TYR A 59 -5.01 13.93 -24.58
C TYR A 59 -4.86 14.30 -26.06
N ILE A 60 -5.98 14.61 -26.73
CA ILE A 60 -5.98 15.06 -28.13
C ILE A 60 -5.47 16.51 -28.20
N GLU A 61 -5.91 17.35 -27.27
CA GLU A 61 -5.46 18.75 -27.17
C GLU A 61 -4.00 18.85 -26.70
N SER A 62 -3.60 18.05 -25.72
CA SER A 62 -2.23 18.09 -25.19
C SER A 62 -1.18 17.43 -26.09
N GLY A 63 -1.58 16.59 -27.05
CA GLY A 63 -0.68 15.88 -27.97
C GLY A 63 0.30 14.94 -27.26
N ASN A 64 -0.04 14.50 -26.04
CA ASN A 64 0.82 13.69 -25.19
C ASN A 64 0.38 12.22 -25.18
N ASP A 65 0.69 11.53 -26.28
CA ASP A 65 0.33 10.13 -26.49
C ASP A 65 0.92 9.19 -25.43
N GLU A 66 2.07 9.55 -24.83
CA GLU A 66 2.73 8.77 -23.78
C GLU A 66 1.92 8.79 -22.48
N VAL A 67 1.52 9.98 -22.00
CA VAL A 67 0.65 10.10 -20.81
C VAL A 67 -0.73 9.50 -21.09
N HIS A 68 -1.24 9.63 -22.32
CA HIS A 68 -2.49 8.98 -22.71
C HIS A 68 -2.43 7.46 -22.56
N GLN A 69 -1.36 6.84 -23.06
CA GLN A 69 -1.18 5.39 -22.96
C GLN A 69 -1.02 4.94 -21.51
N ILE A 70 -0.22 5.67 -20.72
CA ILE A 70 -0.08 5.41 -19.27
C ILE A 70 -1.45 5.46 -18.59
N ALA A 71 -2.21 6.53 -18.82
CA ALA A 71 -3.54 6.72 -18.24
C ALA A 71 -4.49 5.58 -18.62
N GLN A 72 -4.49 5.13 -19.88
CA GLN A 72 -5.29 3.99 -20.31
C GLN A 72 -4.87 2.69 -19.63
N ASP A 73 -3.57 2.41 -19.57
CA ASP A 73 -3.03 1.16 -19.04
C ASP A 73 -3.27 1.02 -17.53
N ILE A 74 -3.34 2.14 -16.80
CA ILE A 74 -3.55 2.13 -15.35
C ILE A 74 -5.02 2.09 -14.91
N VAL A 75 -5.98 2.40 -15.79
CA VAL A 75 -7.41 2.42 -15.43
C VAL A 75 -7.90 1.10 -14.80
N PRO A 76 -7.56 -0.09 -15.34
CA PRO A 76 -7.93 -1.36 -14.70
C PRO A 76 -7.33 -1.52 -13.30
N GLY A 77 -6.07 -1.08 -13.13
CA GLY A 77 -5.39 -1.05 -11.84
C GLY A 77 -6.11 -0.14 -10.84
N LEU A 78 -6.47 1.08 -11.26
CA LEU A 78 -7.20 2.04 -10.41
C LEU A 78 -8.56 1.50 -9.95
N GLN A 79 -9.34 0.90 -10.87
CA GLN A 79 -10.62 0.27 -10.54
C GLN A 79 -10.45 -0.82 -9.48
N LYS A 80 -9.44 -1.69 -9.67
CA LYS A 80 -9.20 -2.79 -8.74
C LYS A 80 -8.63 -2.32 -7.40
N SER A 81 -7.80 -1.28 -7.41
CA SER A 81 -7.27 -0.62 -6.21
C SER A 81 -8.39 -0.09 -5.33
N TYR A 82 -9.38 0.57 -5.93
CA TYR A 82 -10.57 1.05 -5.22
C TYR A 82 -11.37 -0.10 -4.59
N ALA A 83 -11.71 -1.13 -5.37
CA ALA A 83 -12.50 -2.26 -4.90
C ALA A 83 -11.79 -3.03 -3.76
N ASP A 84 -10.51 -3.35 -3.94
CA ASP A 84 -9.72 -4.05 -2.93
C ASP A 84 -9.44 -3.17 -1.69
N THR A 85 -9.38 -1.84 -1.84
CA THR A 85 -9.24 -0.91 -0.69
C THR A 85 -10.49 -0.94 0.18
N ARG A 86 -11.70 -0.93 -0.41
CA ARG A 86 -12.95 -1.09 0.35
C ARG A 86 -12.97 -2.41 1.11
N GLU A 87 -12.57 -3.50 0.45
CA GLU A 87 -12.47 -4.80 1.09
C GLU A 87 -11.47 -4.78 2.26
N LEU A 88 -10.30 -4.18 2.08
CA LEU A 88 -9.28 -4.06 3.11
C LEU A 88 -9.76 -3.25 4.32
N ILE A 89 -10.38 -2.09 4.10
CA ILE A 89 -10.95 -1.26 5.18
C ILE A 89 -11.98 -2.05 5.97
N SER A 90 -12.82 -2.85 5.30
CA SER A 90 -13.81 -3.70 5.99
C SER A 90 -13.17 -4.79 6.87
N GLN A 91 -11.95 -5.23 6.55
CA GLN A 91 -11.18 -6.20 7.34
C GLN A 91 -10.44 -5.53 8.51
N TYR A 92 -10.10 -4.24 8.38
CA TYR A 92 -9.37 -3.45 9.36
C TYR A 92 -10.15 -2.18 9.76
N PRO A 93 -11.34 -2.30 10.38
CA PRO A 93 -12.18 -1.13 10.69
C PRO A 93 -11.57 -0.17 11.72
N GLU A 94 -10.56 -0.62 12.47
CA GLU A 94 -9.86 0.15 13.51
C GLU A 94 -8.52 0.72 13.01
N SER A 95 -8.18 0.59 11.72
CA SER A 95 -6.94 1.17 11.19
C SER A 95 -7.06 2.68 10.99
N ASP A 96 -6.00 3.42 11.30
CA ASP A 96 -5.87 4.84 10.91
C ASP A 96 -5.84 4.97 9.38
N PHE A 97 -5.18 4.04 8.69
CA PHE A 97 -5.12 3.99 7.23
C PHE A 97 -5.09 2.55 6.72
N ALA A 98 -5.82 2.27 5.65
CA ALA A 98 -5.72 1.01 4.93
C ALA A 98 -6.01 1.24 3.45
N TRP A 99 -5.08 0.85 2.57
CA TRP A 99 -5.29 0.94 1.13
C TRP A 99 -4.59 -0.15 0.34
N VAL A 100 -5.08 -0.34 -0.88
CA VAL A 100 -4.51 -1.19 -1.90
C VAL A 100 -4.22 -0.35 -3.13
N GLU A 101 -3.09 -0.61 -3.77
CA GLU A 101 -2.67 0.05 -5.00
C GLU A 101 -2.17 -1.01 -5.99
N TYR A 102 -2.73 -0.99 -7.19
CA TYR A 102 -2.26 -1.76 -8.34
C TYR A 102 -1.45 -0.87 -9.27
N PHE A 103 -0.23 -1.28 -9.60
CA PHE A 103 0.68 -0.49 -10.41
C PHE A 103 1.56 -1.37 -11.31
N MET A 104 2.07 -0.76 -12.37
CA MET A 104 2.95 -1.40 -13.34
C MET A 104 4.41 -1.08 -13.00
N GLY A 105 5.25 -2.10 -13.07
CA GLY A 105 6.69 -1.93 -12.94
C GLY A 105 7.14 -1.86 -11.48
N LYS A 106 8.13 -2.68 -11.14
CA LYS A 106 8.81 -2.61 -9.84
C LYS A 106 10.27 -2.96 -9.99
N TRP A 107 11.10 -2.28 -9.21
CA TRP A 107 12.53 -2.55 -9.16
C TRP A 107 12.78 -3.95 -8.57
N ASP A 108 13.45 -4.80 -9.35
CA ASP A 108 13.94 -6.10 -8.92
C ASP A 108 15.42 -5.97 -8.58
N SER A 109 15.74 -5.97 -7.29
CA SER A 109 17.10 -5.85 -6.80
C SER A 109 18.00 -7.01 -7.20
N SER A 110 17.44 -8.18 -7.52
CA SER A 110 18.21 -9.36 -7.95
C SER A 110 18.71 -9.24 -9.41
N ASN A 111 17.96 -8.53 -10.25
CA ASN A 111 18.28 -8.33 -11.67
C ASN A 111 18.74 -6.90 -11.99
N ASN A 112 18.78 -6.01 -10.99
CA ASN A 112 19.17 -4.60 -11.10
C ASN A 112 18.44 -3.90 -12.26
N ASN A 113 17.14 -4.17 -12.39
CA ASN A 113 16.28 -3.58 -13.41
C ASN A 113 14.83 -3.51 -12.92
N TYR A 114 14.02 -2.67 -13.56
CA TYR A 114 12.57 -2.76 -13.42
C TYR A 114 12.05 -3.98 -14.16
N LYS A 115 11.14 -4.71 -13.51
CA LYS A 115 10.35 -5.76 -14.14
C LYS A 115 8.99 -5.20 -14.51
N ASP A 116 8.69 -5.21 -15.81
CA ASP A 116 7.41 -4.80 -16.37
C ASP A 116 6.34 -5.88 -16.12
N ALA A 117 5.78 -5.84 -14.92
CA ALA A 117 4.67 -6.67 -14.49
C ALA A 117 3.71 -5.83 -13.64
N TRP A 118 2.50 -6.33 -13.48
CA TRP A 118 1.55 -5.77 -12.53
C TRP A 118 1.93 -6.15 -11.11
N TYR A 119 1.79 -5.20 -10.20
CA TYR A 119 1.98 -5.39 -8.77
C TYR A 119 0.78 -4.89 -8.00
N ARG A 120 0.54 -5.50 -6.85
CA ARG A 120 -0.44 -5.09 -5.86
C ARG A 120 0.31 -4.77 -4.57
N TYR A 121 0.34 -3.49 -4.20
CA TYR A 121 0.76 -3.05 -2.89
C TYR A 121 -0.46 -2.99 -1.96
N GLN A 122 -0.29 -3.46 -0.74
CA GLN A 122 -1.24 -3.32 0.35
C GLN A 122 -0.52 -2.69 1.52
N PHE A 123 -1.19 -1.76 2.19
CA PHE A 123 -0.71 -1.14 3.41
C PHE A 123 -1.84 -1.03 4.42
N VAL A 124 -1.54 -1.33 5.68
CA VAL A 124 -2.42 -1.14 6.82
C VAL A 124 -1.61 -0.50 7.94
N GLN A 125 -2.08 0.63 8.45
CA GLN A 125 -1.53 1.30 9.61
C GLN A 125 -2.57 1.35 10.72
N MET A 126 -2.30 0.64 11.80
CA MET A 126 -3.18 0.60 12.97
C MET A 126 -3.03 1.84 13.85
N SER A 127 -1.84 2.42 13.87
CA SER A 127 -1.57 3.72 14.51
C SER A 127 -0.24 4.26 14.01
N ASN A 128 0.06 5.53 14.32
CA ASN A 128 1.38 6.08 14.02
C ASN A 128 2.52 5.18 14.56
N GLY A 129 3.46 4.81 13.68
CA GLY A 129 4.55 3.88 14.01
C GLY A 129 4.17 2.39 14.08
N ASN A 130 2.93 2.01 13.73
CA ASN A 130 2.45 0.62 13.75
C ASN A 130 1.78 0.28 12.41
N PHE A 131 2.50 -0.38 11.51
CA PHE A 131 1.99 -0.71 10.18
C PHE A 131 2.47 -2.07 9.68
N GLU A 132 1.75 -2.58 8.70
CA GLU A 132 2.19 -3.66 7.83
C GLU A 132 1.97 -3.31 6.35
N SER A 133 2.81 -3.86 5.48
CA SER A 133 2.61 -3.78 4.05
C SER A 133 3.16 -4.98 3.34
N GLU A 134 2.59 -5.27 2.17
CA GLU A 134 3.10 -6.29 1.27
C GLU A 134 2.91 -5.89 -0.18
N THR A 135 3.89 -6.22 -1.02
CA THR A 135 3.78 -6.12 -2.47
C THR A 135 3.79 -7.51 -3.08
N HIS A 136 2.81 -7.80 -3.92
CA HIS A 136 2.77 -9.01 -4.74
C HIS A 136 2.87 -8.67 -6.21
N GLU A 137 3.59 -9.48 -6.99
CA GLU A 137 3.37 -9.53 -8.44
C GLU A 137 1.99 -10.15 -8.71
N MET A 138 1.28 -9.61 -9.68
CA MET A 138 -0.06 -10.01 -10.08
C MET A 138 -0.05 -10.62 -11.48
N SER A 139 -1.03 -11.47 -11.76
CA SER A 139 -1.33 -11.90 -13.12
C SER A 139 -1.75 -10.70 -13.99
N GLY A 140 -1.61 -10.83 -15.32
CA GLY A 140 -1.91 -9.73 -16.26
C GLY A 140 -3.37 -9.25 -16.25
N ASP A 141 -4.29 -10.07 -15.77
CA ASP A 141 -5.71 -9.75 -15.55
C ASP A 141 -5.99 -9.25 -14.11
N LEU A 142 -4.94 -9.06 -13.32
CA LEU A 142 -4.95 -8.61 -11.92
C LEU A 142 -5.65 -9.54 -10.93
N SER A 143 -6.10 -10.72 -11.35
CA SER A 143 -6.97 -11.58 -10.54
C SER A 143 -6.23 -12.44 -9.50
N ASN A 144 -4.95 -12.75 -9.74
CA ASN A 144 -4.18 -13.67 -8.90
C ASN A 144 -2.86 -13.05 -8.43
N LYS A 145 -2.54 -13.24 -7.14
CA LYS A 145 -1.19 -13.03 -6.59
C LYS A 145 -0.28 -14.14 -7.13
N VAL A 146 0.78 -13.77 -7.84
CA VAL A 146 1.74 -14.71 -8.46
C VAL A 146 2.85 -15.04 -7.48
N HIS A 147 3.54 -14.01 -6.96
CA HIS A 147 4.56 -14.17 -5.93
C HIS A 147 4.62 -12.93 -5.04
N LEU A 148 5.02 -13.16 -3.78
CA LEU A 148 5.36 -12.08 -2.87
C LEU A 148 6.68 -11.44 -3.33
N HIS A 149 6.68 -10.13 -3.51
CA HIS A 149 7.89 -9.37 -3.82
C HIS A 149 8.54 -8.87 -2.54
N ASP A 150 7.77 -8.19 -1.70
CA ASP A 150 8.25 -7.70 -0.40
C ASP A 150 7.14 -7.68 0.64
N LYS A 151 7.53 -7.75 1.90
CA LYS A 151 6.66 -7.58 3.06
C LYS A 151 7.40 -6.83 4.15
N ASN A 152 6.73 -5.88 4.79
CA ASN A 152 7.31 -5.04 5.82
C ASN A 152 6.35 -4.87 6.98
N THR A 153 6.88 -4.84 8.20
CA THR A 153 6.13 -4.44 9.40
C THR A 153 6.92 -3.45 10.23
N MET A 154 6.21 -2.60 10.95
CA MET A 154 6.75 -1.73 11.98
C MET A 154 5.84 -1.83 13.21
N GLU A 155 6.46 -1.96 14.37
CA GLU A 155 5.80 -1.85 15.66
C GLU A 155 6.56 -0.83 16.51
N THR A 156 5.86 0.18 17.01
CA THR A 156 6.45 1.23 17.86
C THR A 156 5.74 1.27 19.19
N ILE A 157 6.52 1.13 20.26
CA ILE A 157 6.06 1.33 21.63
C ILE A 157 6.84 2.44 22.31
N VAL A 158 6.19 3.17 23.21
CA VAL A 158 6.84 4.16 24.07
C VAL A 158 7.05 3.56 25.45
N ARG A 159 8.29 3.62 25.94
CA ARG A 159 8.64 3.20 27.30
C ARG A 159 9.69 4.13 27.88
N ASP A 160 9.45 4.65 29.08
CA ASP A 160 10.41 5.46 29.84
C ASP A 160 11.01 6.65 29.05
N GLY A 161 10.21 7.29 28.18
CA GLY A 161 10.65 8.42 27.36
C GLY A 161 11.48 8.03 26.13
N VAL A 162 11.45 6.76 25.74
CA VAL A 162 12.13 6.19 24.56
C VAL A 162 11.09 5.61 23.61
N ASN A 163 11.19 5.93 22.33
CA ASN A 163 10.55 5.22 21.24
C ASN A 163 11.35 3.94 20.97
N ILE A 164 10.68 2.79 21.05
CA ILE A 164 11.25 1.50 20.70
C ILE A 164 10.51 1.04 19.44
N GLU A 165 11.17 1.17 18.31
CA GLU A 165 10.65 0.79 17.00
C GLU A 165 11.29 -0.54 16.58
N LYS A 166 10.46 -1.49 16.17
CA LYS A 166 10.89 -2.74 15.60
C LYS A 166 10.40 -2.83 14.17
N THR A 167 11.32 -2.98 13.23
CA THR A 167 10.99 -3.19 11.82
C THR A 167 11.42 -4.57 11.36
N LEU A 168 10.55 -5.24 10.60
CA LEU A 168 10.90 -6.41 9.80
C LEU A 168 10.70 -6.03 8.34
N SER A 169 11.68 -6.33 7.51
CA SER A 169 11.61 -6.12 6.08
C SER A 169 12.11 -7.37 5.37
N MET A 170 11.33 -7.84 4.42
CA MET A 170 11.64 -8.98 3.58
C MET A 170 11.44 -8.59 2.13
N GLU A 171 12.43 -8.82 1.27
CA GLU A 171 12.38 -8.53 -0.16
C GLU A 171 12.98 -9.71 -0.93
N ILE A 172 12.43 -10.01 -2.10
CA ILE A 172 12.95 -11.03 -3.00
C ILE A 172 14.44 -10.78 -3.32
N ALA A 173 15.24 -11.83 -3.24
CA ALA A 173 16.68 -11.82 -3.51
C ALA A 173 17.07 -13.09 -4.26
N GLY A 174 16.82 -13.11 -5.57
CA GLY A 174 17.05 -14.29 -6.41
C GLY A 174 16.03 -15.38 -6.13
N SER A 175 16.47 -16.54 -5.61
CA SER A 175 15.58 -17.68 -5.32
C SER A 175 15.07 -17.73 -3.87
N ALA A 176 15.42 -16.75 -3.05
CA ALA A 176 15.05 -16.64 -1.64
C ALA A 176 14.67 -15.18 -1.34
N TYR A 177 14.55 -14.82 -0.07
CA TYR A 177 14.34 -13.45 0.37
C TYR A 177 15.54 -12.93 1.17
N GLY A 178 15.95 -11.70 0.89
CA GLY A 178 16.70 -10.90 1.83
C GLY A 178 15.78 -10.49 2.97
N CYS A 179 16.23 -10.72 4.21
CA CYS A 179 15.48 -10.34 5.40
C CYS A 179 16.34 -9.40 6.24
N SER A 180 15.73 -8.35 6.76
CA SER A 180 16.34 -7.47 7.75
C SER A 180 15.38 -7.22 8.90
N ILE A 181 15.94 -7.20 10.11
CA ILE A 181 15.20 -6.92 11.33
C ILE A 181 15.95 -5.85 12.07
N SER A 182 15.29 -4.73 12.32
CA SER A 182 15.87 -3.61 13.04
C SER A 182 15.11 -3.36 14.33
N GLU A 183 15.86 -3.11 15.40
CA GLU A 183 15.35 -2.50 16.63
C GLU A 183 16.03 -1.14 16.78
N TRP A 184 15.22 -0.08 16.87
CA TRP A 184 15.66 1.29 17.02
C TRP A 184 15.11 1.84 18.33
N LEU A 185 16.02 2.24 19.22
CA LEU A 185 15.69 2.88 20.49
C LEU A 185 16.10 4.34 20.39
N GLU A 186 15.14 5.26 20.51
CA GLU A 186 15.39 6.70 20.37
C GLU A 186 14.71 7.51 21.47
N THR A 187 15.44 8.45 22.07
CA THR A 187 14.90 9.34 23.09
C THR A 187 13.86 10.30 22.49
N ILE A 188 12.74 10.47 23.18
CA ILE A 188 11.68 11.41 22.78
C ILE A 188 12.02 12.80 23.30
N SER A 189 12.98 13.46 22.64
CA SER A 189 13.36 14.84 22.95
C SER A 189 13.67 15.61 21.67
N GLN A 190 13.74 16.94 21.75
CA GLN A 190 13.99 17.78 20.59
C GLN A 190 15.37 17.52 19.96
N ASP A 191 16.36 17.16 20.77
CA ASP A 191 17.68 16.68 20.35
C ASP A 191 17.77 15.16 20.58
N SER A 192 17.00 14.40 19.81
CA SER A 192 16.94 12.95 19.96
C SER A 192 18.29 12.29 19.63
N SER A 193 18.59 11.22 20.36
CA SER A 193 19.65 10.29 19.99
C SER A 193 19.14 8.87 20.20
N GLY A 194 19.70 7.94 19.44
CA GLY A 194 19.24 6.57 19.47
C GLY A 194 20.31 5.57 19.06
N VAL A 195 19.98 4.30 19.27
CA VAL A 195 20.79 3.17 18.85
C VAL A 195 19.97 2.28 17.93
N ARG A 196 20.56 1.87 16.82
CA ARG A 196 20.00 0.85 15.92
C ARG A 196 20.77 -0.44 16.10
N ASN A 197 20.06 -1.52 16.27
CA ASN A 197 20.60 -2.84 16.00
C ASN A 197 19.86 -3.44 14.80
N THR A 198 20.60 -3.84 13.77
CA THR A 198 20.01 -4.48 12.59
C THR A 198 20.67 -5.82 12.32
N VAL A 199 19.85 -6.86 12.18
CA VAL A 199 20.28 -8.18 11.75
C VAL A 199 19.83 -8.38 10.31
N TYR A 200 20.72 -8.94 9.50
CA TYR A 200 20.46 -9.31 8.12
C TYR A 200 20.55 -10.82 7.95
N GLY A 201 19.72 -11.38 7.08
CA GLY A 201 19.72 -12.81 6.78
C GLY A 201 19.09 -13.12 5.43
N GLN A 202 19.03 -14.42 5.14
CA GLN A 202 18.23 -14.98 4.05
C GLN A 202 17.08 -15.78 4.66
N ALA A 203 15.92 -15.72 4.03
CA ALA A 203 14.71 -16.42 4.48
C ALA A 203 14.03 -17.12 3.30
N GLY A 204 13.41 -18.27 3.54
CA GLY A 204 12.58 -18.95 2.54
C GLY A 204 11.20 -18.31 2.41
N ASP A 205 10.67 -17.79 3.52
CA ASP A 205 9.39 -17.11 3.60
C ASP A 205 9.34 -16.10 4.76
N TRP A 206 8.17 -15.51 4.97
CA TRP A 206 7.93 -14.54 6.05
C TRP A 206 8.09 -15.12 7.45
N SER A 207 7.72 -16.39 7.65
CA SER A 207 7.86 -17.08 8.95
C SER A 207 9.32 -17.29 9.28
N ASP A 208 10.12 -17.70 8.29
CA ASP A 208 11.57 -17.82 8.43
C ASP A 208 12.21 -16.46 8.76
N CYS A 209 11.84 -15.41 8.02
CA CYS A 209 12.34 -14.05 8.24
C CYS A 209 12.02 -13.58 9.66
N SER A 210 10.76 -13.68 10.09
CA SER A 210 10.34 -13.27 11.45
C SER A 210 10.96 -14.11 12.57
N SER A 211 11.45 -15.32 12.27
CA SER A 211 12.10 -16.20 13.25
C SER A 211 13.60 -15.93 13.43
N LEU A 212 14.26 -15.14 12.56
CA LEU A 212 15.67 -14.74 12.72
C LEU A 212 15.94 -14.00 14.05
N ILE A 213 14.88 -13.50 14.68
CA ILE A 213 14.88 -12.81 15.99
C ILE A 213 15.30 -13.73 17.13
N LEU A 214 14.96 -15.03 17.06
CA LEU A 214 15.11 -15.97 18.17
C LEU A 214 16.50 -16.60 18.28
N SER A 215 17.35 -16.46 17.26
CA SER A 215 18.69 -17.04 17.26
C SER A 215 19.77 -16.10 17.82
N ASN A 216 19.49 -14.79 17.92
CA ASN A 216 20.48 -13.76 18.27
C ASN A 216 20.03 -12.80 19.38
N THR A 217 19.00 -13.13 20.16
CA THR A 217 18.56 -12.26 21.24
C THR A 217 19.62 -12.21 22.36
N PHE A 218 20.24 -11.05 22.55
CA PHE A 218 20.92 -10.73 23.80
C PHE A 218 19.86 -10.75 24.91
N THR A 219 19.92 -11.78 25.74
CA THR A 219 19.33 -11.72 27.08
C THR A 219 20.16 -10.70 27.86
N VAL A 220 19.56 -9.55 28.16
CA VAL A 220 20.11 -8.60 29.14
C VAL A 220 19.79 -9.11 30.53
#